data_AF-A0A5N5H7T9-F1
#
_entry.id   AF-A0A5N5H7T9-F1
#
_cell.length_a   1.000
_cell.length_b   1.000
_cell.length_c   1.000
_cell.angle_alpha   90.00
_cell.angle_beta   90.00
_cell.angle_gamma   90.00
#
_symmetry.space_group_name_H-M   'P 1'
#
loop_
_entity.id
_entity.type
_entity.pdbx_description
1 polymer ?
#
loop_
_entity_poly.entity_id
_entity_poly.type
_entity_poly.pdbx_seq_one_letter_code
_entity_poly.pdbx_strand_id
1 'polypeptide(L)'
;MKMLLSAGRREWEDSEFGICFDWREHGAVTAVKNQGSCGSCWSFSTTGALEGAHIRTTGELVSLSEQQLVDCDHECDPEEAGSCDSGCNGGLMNSAFEYTLKAGGLMKEEDYPYTGTDRGTCKFDKSKIAASVSNFSVISFDEDQIAANLIKNGPLAVAINAVFMQTYVGGVSCPYNCSRRLDHGVLLVGYGAAGYSPIRLKEKPYWIIKNSWGEDDGHG
;
A
#
# COMPACT_ATOMS: atom_id res chain seq x y z
N MET A 1 6.34 4.66 8.35
CA MET A 1 6.06 3.99 9.67
C MET A 1 6.66 2.58 9.72
N LYS A 2 7.04 2.09 10.92
CA LYS A 2 7.54 0.71 11.14
C LYS A 2 6.55 -0.15 11.96
N MET A 3 6.17 -1.32 11.46
CA MET A 3 5.21 -2.25 12.09
C MET A 3 5.86 -3.56 12.50
N LEU A 4 5.43 -4.18 13.60
CA LEU A 4 6.00 -5.45 14.03
C LEU A 4 5.85 -6.57 12.98
N LEU A 5 6.95 -7.27 12.77
CA LEU A 5 7.06 -8.58 12.13
C LEU A 5 6.83 -9.68 13.20
N SER A 6 5.97 -10.70 12.98
CA SER A 6 5.73 -11.76 13.98
C SER A 6 6.99 -12.56 14.34
N ALA A 7 7.07 -13.10 15.56
CA ALA A 7 8.34 -13.68 16.04
C ALA A 7 8.55 -15.12 15.56
N GLY A 8 9.68 -15.38 14.87
CA GLY A 8 10.19 -16.68 14.44
C GLY A 8 11.53 -16.53 13.70
N ARG A 9 12.34 -17.60 13.62
CA ARG A 9 13.51 -17.66 12.72
C ARG A 9 12.98 -17.77 11.29
N ARG A 10 13.47 -16.94 10.37
CA ARG A 10 12.81 -16.74 9.07
C ARG A 10 13.69 -17.13 7.90
N GLU A 11 13.07 -17.66 6.86
CA GLU A 11 13.82 -18.19 5.71
C GLU A 11 14.55 -17.11 4.91
N TRP A 12 14.10 -15.85 4.96
CA TRP A 12 14.76 -14.72 4.29
C TRP A 12 15.92 -14.10 5.09
N GLU A 13 16.13 -14.47 6.35
CA GLU A 13 17.33 -14.08 7.11
C GLU A 13 18.62 -14.59 6.45
N ASP A 14 18.52 -15.67 5.66
CA ASP A 14 19.61 -16.29 4.90
C ASP A 14 19.62 -15.89 3.39
N SER A 15 18.80 -14.93 2.96
CA SER A 15 18.68 -14.51 1.54
C SER A 15 19.75 -13.49 1.12
N GLU A 16 20.01 -13.39 -0.20
CA GLU A 16 20.98 -12.43 -0.79
C GLU A 16 20.69 -10.97 -0.44
N PHE A 17 19.41 -10.64 -0.18
CA PHE A 17 18.95 -9.31 0.20
C PHE A 17 19.18 -8.98 1.68
N GLY A 18 19.68 -9.94 2.46
CA GLY A 18 20.02 -9.79 3.87
C GLY A 18 18.81 -9.60 4.77
N ILE A 19 19.12 -9.23 6.02
CA ILE A 19 18.14 -9.08 7.12
C ILE A 19 17.31 -7.78 7.03
N CYS A 20 17.53 -6.94 6.02
CA CYS A 20 16.88 -5.64 5.81
C CYS A 20 16.74 -5.34 4.32
N PHE A 21 15.59 -4.79 3.91
CA PHE A 21 15.35 -4.38 2.52
C PHE A 21 14.40 -3.18 2.47
N ASP A 22 14.63 -2.21 1.58
CA ASP A 22 13.80 -0.99 1.45
C ASP A 22 13.70 -0.49 0.00
N TRP A 23 12.52 -0.61 -0.60
CA TRP A 23 12.26 -0.17 -1.99
C TRP A 23 12.48 1.33 -2.22
N ARG A 24 12.48 2.16 -1.17
CA ARG A 24 12.76 3.60 -1.29
C ARG A 24 14.20 3.84 -1.75
N GLU A 25 15.14 3.01 -1.30
CA GLU A 25 16.56 3.09 -1.69
C GLU A 25 16.79 2.66 -3.15
N HIS A 26 15.79 2.02 -3.76
CA HIS A 26 15.79 1.57 -5.15
C HIS A 26 14.90 2.44 -6.06
N GLY A 27 14.42 3.58 -5.56
CA GLY A 27 13.61 4.51 -6.34
C GLY A 27 12.20 4.00 -6.69
N ALA A 28 11.72 2.93 -6.05
CA ALA A 28 10.45 2.30 -6.41
C ALA A 28 9.24 2.81 -5.62
N VAL A 29 9.38 3.96 -4.96
CA VAL A 29 8.36 4.52 -4.07
C VAL A 29 8.29 6.02 -4.29
N THR A 30 7.12 6.53 -4.69
CA THR A 30 6.84 7.97 -4.82
C THR A 30 6.81 8.67 -3.46
N ALA A 31 6.80 10.01 -3.44
CA ALA A 31 6.63 10.79 -2.22
C ALA A 31 5.33 10.44 -1.46
N VAL A 32 5.30 10.71 -0.16
CA VAL A 32 4.10 10.50 0.67
C VAL A 32 2.99 11.44 0.21
N LYS A 33 1.78 10.88 0.04
CA LYS A 33 0.57 11.63 -0.33
C LYS A 33 -0.37 11.75 0.87
N ASN A 34 -1.48 12.48 0.71
CA ASN A 34 -2.45 12.72 1.76
C ASN A 34 -3.90 12.52 1.29
N GLN A 35 -4.58 11.52 1.86
CA GLN A 35 -5.99 11.20 1.56
C GLN A 35 -6.99 12.18 2.20
N GLY A 36 -6.55 13.05 3.10
CA GLY A 36 -7.41 13.98 3.83
C GLY A 36 -8.52 13.26 4.60
N SER A 37 -9.74 13.79 4.54
CA SER A 37 -10.92 13.23 5.20
C SER A 37 -11.65 12.14 4.40
N CYS A 38 -11.13 11.76 3.22
CA CYS A 38 -11.75 10.75 2.36
C CYS A 38 -11.25 9.36 2.75
N GLY A 39 -12.17 8.40 2.94
CA GLY A 39 -11.86 6.99 3.21
C GLY A 39 -11.32 6.23 2.00
N SER A 40 -10.27 6.77 1.37
CA SER A 40 -9.73 6.32 0.07
C SER A 40 -8.35 5.66 0.19
N CYS A 41 -7.94 5.26 1.39
CA CYS A 41 -6.65 4.58 1.65
C CYS A 41 -6.39 3.38 0.73
N TRP A 42 -7.45 2.67 0.34
CA TRP A 42 -7.42 1.59 -0.64
C TRP A 42 -6.84 2.05 -2.00
N SER A 43 -7.24 3.23 -2.49
CA SER A 43 -6.72 3.77 -3.76
C SER A 43 -5.24 4.14 -3.69
N PHE A 44 -4.75 4.68 -2.56
CA PHE A 44 -3.34 4.99 -2.34
C PHE A 44 -2.47 3.73 -2.20
N SER A 45 -3.01 2.69 -1.56
CA SER A 45 -2.35 1.39 -1.45
C SER A 45 -2.20 0.73 -2.83
N THR A 46 -3.27 0.76 -3.65
CA THR A 46 -3.28 0.20 -5.01
C THR A 46 -2.34 0.94 -5.96
N THR A 47 -2.45 2.27 -6.03
CA THR A 47 -1.58 3.10 -6.87
C THR A 47 -0.12 2.91 -6.48
N GLY A 48 0.24 2.99 -5.20
CA GLY A 48 1.62 2.82 -4.75
C GLY A 48 2.24 1.47 -5.13
N ALA A 49 1.46 0.39 -5.10
CA ALA A 49 1.92 -0.93 -5.54
C ALA A 49 2.10 -0.99 -7.06
N LEU A 50 1.19 -0.39 -7.83
CA LEU A 50 1.31 -0.32 -9.28
C LEU A 50 2.46 0.58 -9.73
N GLU A 51 2.71 1.71 -9.06
CA GLU A 51 3.87 2.59 -9.29
C GLU A 51 5.18 1.82 -9.11
N GLY A 52 5.28 1.06 -8.01
CA GLY A 52 6.45 0.23 -7.72
C GLY A 52 6.63 -0.94 -8.68
N ALA A 53 5.55 -1.56 -9.15
CA ALA A 53 5.62 -2.57 -10.21
C ALA A 53 6.01 -1.95 -11.56
N HIS A 54 5.48 -0.77 -11.88
CA HIS A 54 5.71 -0.08 -13.15
C HIS A 54 7.19 0.24 -13.37
N ILE A 55 7.84 0.93 -12.43
CA ILE A 55 9.26 1.28 -12.53
C ILE A 55 10.16 0.05 -12.68
N ARG A 56 9.81 -1.08 -12.07
CA ARG A 56 10.58 -2.32 -12.23
C ARG A 56 10.54 -2.86 -13.66
N THR A 57 9.47 -2.57 -14.40
CA THR A 57 9.29 -3.01 -15.78
C THR A 57 9.79 -1.98 -16.80
N THR A 58 9.62 -0.68 -16.53
CA THR A 58 9.88 0.40 -17.50
C THR A 58 11.13 1.21 -17.17
N GLY A 59 11.58 1.22 -15.92
CA GLY A 59 12.61 2.11 -15.41
C GLY A 59 12.13 3.52 -15.08
N GLU A 60 10.83 3.82 -15.26
CA GLU A 60 10.25 5.14 -15.00
C GLU A 60 9.37 5.11 -13.74
N LEU A 61 9.64 6.00 -12.77
CA LEU A 61 8.74 6.21 -11.66
C LEU A 61 7.68 7.24 -12.06
N VAL A 62 6.41 6.84 -12.04
CA VAL A 62 5.28 7.73 -12.29
C VAL A 62 4.42 7.80 -11.03
N SER A 63 3.83 8.96 -10.75
CA SER A 63 2.78 9.08 -9.74
C SER A 63 1.43 8.86 -10.41
N LEU A 64 0.66 7.88 -9.94
CA LEU A 64 -0.64 7.50 -10.51
C LEU A 64 -1.80 8.16 -9.77
N SER A 65 -2.92 8.32 -10.48
CA SER A 65 -4.11 9.00 -9.96
C SER A 65 -4.92 8.11 -9.03
N GLU A 66 -4.95 8.45 -7.74
CA GLU A 66 -5.92 7.89 -6.80
C GLU A 66 -7.34 8.35 -7.12
N GLN A 67 -7.49 9.57 -7.65
CA GLN A 67 -8.81 10.13 -7.95
C GLN A 67 -9.52 9.36 -9.05
N GLN A 68 -8.79 8.81 -10.03
CA GLN A 68 -9.38 7.92 -11.03
C GLN A 68 -10.06 6.72 -10.35
N LEU A 69 -9.40 6.07 -9.39
CA LEU A 69 -9.99 4.96 -8.64
C LEU A 69 -11.21 5.46 -7.85
N VAL A 70 -11.07 6.55 -7.09
CA VAL A 70 -12.16 7.11 -6.28
C VAL A 70 -13.42 7.43 -7.11
N ASP A 71 -13.26 8.00 -8.30
CA ASP A 71 -14.38 8.46 -9.12
C ASP A 71 -14.94 7.39 -10.07
N CYS A 72 -14.15 6.39 -10.46
CA CYS A 72 -14.49 5.47 -11.55
C CYS A 72 -14.60 4.01 -11.13
N ASP A 73 -14.00 3.63 -10.00
CA ASP A 73 -14.01 2.24 -9.56
C ASP A 73 -15.24 1.94 -8.71
N HIS A 74 -16.02 0.99 -9.21
CA HIS A 74 -17.20 0.43 -8.58
C HIS A 74 -17.20 -1.11 -8.67
N GLU A 75 -16.02 -1.71 -8.86
CA GLU A 75 -15.85 -3.15 -8.87
C GLU A 75 -16.14 -3.72 -7.49
N CYS A 76 -16.63 -4.95 -7.45
CA CYS A 76 -17.04 -5.63 -6.22
C CYS A 76 -16.25 -6.92 -6.05
N ASP A 77 -15.91 -7.27 -4.82
CA ASP A 77 -15.33 -8.58 -4.53
C ASP A 77 -16.41 -9.67 -4.78
N PRO A 78 -16.16 -10.65 -5.67
CA PRO A 78 -17.11 -11.72 -5.92
C PRO A 78 -17.31 -12.65 -4.71
N GLU A 79 -16.37 -12.68 -3.77
CA GLU A 79 -16.42 -13.52 -2.57
C GLU A 79 -17.15 -12.85 -1.39
N GLU A 80 -17.31 -11.52 -1.41
CA GLU A 80 -17.93 -10.75 -0.33
C GLU A 80 -19.06 -9.86 -0.85
N ALA A 81 -20.32 -10.28 -0.69
CA ALA A 81 -21.46 -9.52 -1.16
C ALA A 81 -21.55 -8.13 -0.50
N GLY A 82 -21.67 -7.07 -1.31
CA GLY A 82 -21.79 -5.69 -0.85
C GLY A 82 -20.45 -4.97 -0.59
N SER A 83 -19.33 -5.56 -1.01
CA SER A 83 -17.97 -5.01 -0.86
C SER A 83 -17.48 -4.25 -2.10
N CYS A 84 -18.39 -3.53 -2.77
CA CYS A 84 -18.01 -2.72 -3.92
C CYS A 84 -17.22 -1.49 -3.50
N ASP A 85 -16.25 -1.09 -4.32
CA ASP A 85 -15.50 0.13 -4.11
C ASP A 85 -16.44 1.34 -4.22
N SER A 86 -16.35 2.22 -3.22
CA SER A 86 -17.35 3.26 -2.98
C SER A 86 -16.70 4.60 -2.64
N GLY A 87 -15.68 4.96 -3.42
CA GLY A 87 -15.01 6.27 -3.32
C GLY A 87 -14.51 6.56 -1.90
N CYS A 88 -15.07 7.59 -1.28
CA CYS A 88 -14.68 8.00 0.08
C CYS A 88 -15.29 7.14 1.20
N ASN A 89 -16.20 6.21 0.89
CA ASN A 89 -16.81 5.31 1.87
C ASN A 89 -16.04 4.00 2.05
N GLY A 90 -14.92 3.83 1.35
CA GLY A 90 -14.06 2.65 1.42
C GLY A 90 -14.01 1.87 0.11
N GLY A 91 -13.12 0.88 0.09
CA GLY A 91 -12.87 0.02 -1.05
C GLY A 91 -11.78 -1.01 -0.72
N LEU A 92 -11.52 -1.92 -1.66
CA LEU A 92 -10.61 -3.04 -1.55
C LEU A 92 -9.56 -2.96 -2.66
N MET A 93 -8.29 -3.14 -2.31
CA MET A 93 -7.22 -3.08 -3.31
C MET A 93 -7.36 -4.17 -4.40
N ASN A 94 -7.96 -5.32 -4.09
CA ASN A 94 -8.25 -6.37 -5.07
C ASN A 94 -9.24 -5.89 -6.13
N SER A 95 -10.35 -5.26 -5.72
CA SER A 95 -11.34 -4.65 -6.62
C SER A 95 -10.69 -3.56 -7.47
N ALA A 96 -9.84 -2.72 -6.87
CA ALA A 96 -9.09 -1.70 -7.59
C ALA A 96 -8.09 -2.23 -8.63
N PHE A 97 -7.42 -3.33 -8.35
CA PHE A 97 -6.60 -3.99 -9.38
C PHE A 97 -7.46 -4.59 -10.50
N GLU A 98 -8.62 -5.16 -10.18
CA GLU A 98 -9.59 -5.67 -11.17
C GLU A 98 -10.13 -4.54 -12.07
N TYR A 99 -10.52 -3.41 -11.49
CA TYR A 99 -10.89 -2.21 -12.23
C TYR A 99 -9.74 -1.77 -13.14
N THR A 100 -8.53 -1.68 -12.60
CA THR A 100 -7.35 -1.24 -13.37
C THR A 100 -7.10 -2.15 -14.58
N LEU A 101 -7.28 -3.47 -14.40
CA LEU A 101 -7.17 -4.46 -15.47
C LEU A 101 -8.25 -4.25 -16.54
N LYS A 102 -9.51 -4.04 -16.15
CA LYS A 102 -10.65 -3.81 -17.07
C LYS A 102 -10.59 -2.45 -17.78
N ALA A 103 -10.16 -1.42 -17.08
CA ALA A 103 -10.00 -0.06 -17.60
C ALA A 103 -8.83 0.04 -18.60
N GLY A 104 -7.85 -0.86 -18.47
CA GLY A 104 -6.62 -0.90 -19.26
C GLY A 104 -5.45 -0.13 -18.62
N GLY A 105 -5.66 0.48 -17.45
CA GLY A 105 -4.64 1.18 -16.69
C GLY A 105 -5.12 2.43 -15.97
N LEU A 106 -4.19 3.12 -15.32
CA LEU A 106 -4.39 4.36 -14.58
C LEU A 106 -3.66 5.53 -15.26
N MET A 107 -4.26 6.72 -15.17
CA MET A 107 -3.69 8.00 -15.55
C MET A 107 -2.66 8.47 -14.52
N LYS A 108 -1.81 9.43 -14.91
CA LYS A 108 -0.92 10.12 -13.97
C LYS A 108 -1.72 11.01 -13.02
N GLU A 109 -1.17 11.19 -11.82
CA GLU A 109 -1.68 12.15 -10.82
C GLU A 109 -1.77 13.58 -11.38
N GLU A 110 -0.80 13.99 -12.21
CA GLU A 110 -0.81 15.32 -12.83
C GLU A 110 -1.96 15.53 -13.85
N ASP A 111 -2.39 14.44 -14.51
CA ASP A 111 -3.47 14.45 -15.50
C ASP A 111 -4.86 14.32 -14.87
N TYR A 112 -4.94 13.68 -13.70
CA TYR A 112 -6.17 13.51 -12.92
C TYR A 112 -5.89 13.70 -11.42
N PRO A 113 -5.76 14.97 -10.97
CA PRO A 113 -5.32 15.27 -9.61
C PRO A 113 -6.31 14.84 -8.52
N TYR A 114 -5.77 14.47 -7.36
CA TYR A 114 -6.52 14.14 -6.17
C TYR A 114 -7.25 15.34 -5.58
N THR A 115 -8.53 15.13 -5.27
CA THR A 115 -9.44 16.15 -4.73
C THR A 115 -10.01 15.80 -3.35
N GLY A 116 -9.77 14.58 -2.86
CA GLY A 116 -10.23 14.16 -1.53
C GLY A 116 -11.75 14.07 -1.41
N THR A 117 -12.46 13.87 -2.52
CA THR A 117 -13.92 13.73 -2.55
C THR A 117 -14.34 12.83 -3.71
N ASP A 118 -15.46 12.13 -3.53
CA ASP A 118 -16.15 11.28 -4.50
C ASP A 118 -17.39 11.97 -5.11
N ARG A 119 -17.54 13.28 -4.90
CA ARG A 119 -18.63 14.08 -5.49
C ARG A 119 -18.39 14.41 -6.97
N GLY A 120 -17.21 14.06 -7.48
CA GLY A 120 -16.85 14.18 -8.88
C GLY A 120 -17.59 13.17 -9.75
N THR A 121 -17.44 13.33 -11.05
CA THR A 121 -17.80 12.30 -12.04
C THR A 121 -16.51 11.67 -12.55
N CYS A 122 -16.53 10.39 -12.91
CA CYS A 122 -15.40 9.75 -13.58
C CYS A 122 -14.93 10.54 -14.82
N LYS A 123 -13.68 10.99 -14.81
CA LYS A 123 -13.00 11.72 -15.91
C LYS A 123 -11.91 10.89 -16.59
N PHE A 124 -11.98 9.57 -16.47
CA PHE A 124 -10.99 8.68 -17.04
C PHE A 124 -10.86 8.88 -18.56
N ASP A 125 -9.65 9.14 -19.01
CA ASP A 125 -9.27 9.27 -20.42
C ASP A 125 -8.28 8.16 -20.78
N LYS A 126 -8.75 7.21 -21.59
CA LYS A 126 -7.95 6.07 -22.05
C LYS A 126 -6.70 6.48 -22.83
N SER A 127 -6.68 7.66 -23.45
CA SER A 127 -5.51 8.15 -24.19
C SER A 127 -4.36 8.62 -23.28
N LYS A 128 -4.64 8.79 -21.98
CA LYS A 128 -3.70 9.28 -20.96
C LYS A 128 -3.27 8.20 -19.96
N ILE A 129 -3.48 6.92 -20.29
CA ILE A 129 -3.01 5.81 -19.45
C ILE A 129 -1.48 5.87 -19.34
N ALA A 130 -0.99 5.85 -18.11
CA ALA A 130 0.44 5.91 -17.79
C ALA A 130 1.00 4.56 -17.33
N ALA A 131 0.21 3.79 -16.59
CA ALA A 131 0.58 2.45 -16.15
C ALA A 131 -0.61 1.50 -16.23
N SER A 132 -0.33 0.25 -16.57
CA SER A 132 -1.33 -0.82 -16.70
C SER A 132 -0.93 -2.03 -15.88
N VAL A 133 -1.90 -2.81 -15.43
CA VAL A 133 -1.67 -4.10 -14.77
C VAL A 133 -1.98 -5.23 -15.75
N SER A 134 -1.07 -6.20 -15.88
CA SER A 134 -1.32 -7.42 -16.66
C SER A 134 -2.06 -8.48 -15.87
N ASN A 135 -1.77 -8.56 -14.57
CA ASN A 135 -2.35 -9.49 -13.61
C ASN A 135 -2.06 -9.01 -12.18
N PHE A 136 -2.84 -9.48 -11.23
CA PHE A 136 -2.57 -9.36 -9.80
C PHE A 136 -2.83 -10.70 -9.12
N SER A 137 -2.31 -10.87 -7.91
CA SER A 137 -2.47 -12.09 -7.13
C SER A 137 -2.57 -11.76 -5.65
N VAL A 138 -3.47 -12.45 -4.95
CA VAL A 138 -3.54 -12.41 -3.49
C VAL A 138 -2.47 -13.34 -2.92
N ILE A 139 -1.68 -12.82 -1.99
CA ILE A 139 -0.62 -13.58 -1.31
C ILE A 139 -1.12 -14.15 0.01
N SER A 140 -0.46 -15.22 0.46
CA SER A 140 -0.69 -15.79 1.79
C SER A 140 -0.44 -14.78 2.91
N PHE A 141 -1.07 -15.00 4.07
CA PHE A 141 -0.74 -14.31 5.32
C PHE A 141 0.59 -14.76 5.94
N ASP A 142 1.27 -15.72 5.32
CA ASP A 142 2.61 -16.16 5.69
C ASP A 142 3.63 -15.05 5.45
N GLU A 143 4.26 -14.58 6.52
CA GLU A 143 5.15 -13.42 6.43
C GLU A 143 6.43 -13.67 5.63
N ASP A 144 6.87 -14.93 5.49
CA ASP A 144 8.02 -15.26 4.66
C ASP A 144 7.64 -15.23 3.18
N GLN A 145 6.41 -15.66 2.84
CA GLN A 145 5.85 -15.43 1.50
C GLN A 145 5.63 -13.94 1.20
N ILE A 146 5.21 -13.14 2.19
CA ILE A 146 5.09 -11.68 2.04
C ILE A 146 6.47 -11.08 1.73
N ALA A 147 7.50 -11.42 2.51
CA ALA A 147 8.86 -10.91 2.30
C ALA A 147 9.40 -11.32 0.91
N ALA A 148 9.23 -12.58 0.53
CA ALA A 148 9.66 -13.09 -0.77
C ALA A 148 8.96 -12.36 -1.94
N ASN A 149 7.64 -12.12 -1.84
CA ASN A 149 6.90 -11.40 -2.86
C ASN A 149 7.27 -9.91 -2.91
N LEU A 150 7.52 -9.28 -1.76
CA LEU A 150 7.96 -7.89 -1.67
C LEU A 150 9.26 -7.69 -2.44
N ILE A 151 10.25 -8.54 -2.20
CA ILE A 151 11.55 -8.49 -2.89
C ILE A 151 11.40 -8.80 -4.38
N LYS A 152 10.62 -9.84 -4.71
CA LYS A 152 10.53 -10.34 -6.08
C LYS A 152 9.72 -9.42 -6.99
N ASN A 153 8.66 -8.81 -6.48
CA ASN A 153 7.64 -8.14 -7.30
C ASN A 153 7.62 -6.61 -7.13
N GLY A 154 8.13 -6.07 -6.02
CA GLY A 154 8.01 -4.65 -5.71
C GLY A 154 7.19 -4.41 -4.44
N PRO A 155 6.94 -3.14 -4.08
CA PRO A 155 6.02 -2.76 -3.01
C PRO A 155 4.66 -3.46 -3.10
N LEU A 156 4.09 -3.86 -1.97
CA LEU A 156 2.85 -4.62 -1.89
C LEU A 156 1.72 -3.81 -1.27
N ALA A 157 0.55 -3.83 -1.90
CA ALA A 157 -0.68 -3.31 -1.30
C ALA A 157 -1.11 -4.23 -0.15
N VAL A 158 -1.27 -3.69 1.06
CA VAL A 158 -1.67 -4.45 2.25
C VAL A 158 -2.69 -3.68 3.08
N ALA A 159 -3.52 -4.40 3.83
CA ALA A 159 -4.42 -3.81 4.82
C ALA A 159 -3.96 -4.17 6.24
N ILE A 160 -4.18 -3.24 7.17
CA ILE A 160 -3.77 -3.32 8.56
C ILE A 160 -4.89 -2.83 9.48
N ASN A 161 -4.74 -3.12 10.77
CA ASN A 161 -5.52 -2.44 11.81
C ASN A 161 -4.78 -1.17 12.25
N ALA A 162 -5.34 0.00 11.97
CA ALA A 162 -4.72 1.30 12.18
C ALA A 162 -5.10 1.96 13.52
N VAL A 163 -5.78 1.26 14.43
CA VAL A 163 -6.18 1.81 15.74
C VAL A 163 -4.98 2.39 16.50
N PHE A 164 -3.81 1.76 16.40
CA PHE A 164 -2.59 2.20 17.07
C PHE A 164 -1.71 3.13 16.21
N MET A 165 -2.10 3.43 14.97
CA MET A 165 -1.34 4.33 14.10
C MET A 165 -1.55 5.80 14.43
N GLN A 166 -2.76 6.20 14.82
CA GLN A 166 -3.10 7.60 15.10
C GLN A 166 -2.27 8.24 16.22
N THR A 167 -1.64 7.42 17.06
CA THR A 167 -0.79 7.86 18.18
C THR A 167 0.68 7.49 17.99
N TYR A 168 1.05 7.03 16.80
CA TYR A 168 2.42 6.61 16.51
C TYR A 168 3.35 7.82 16.41
N VAL A 169 4.41 7.81 17.20
CA VAL A 169 5.39 8.90 17.28
C VAL A 169 6.83 8.45 16.96
N GLY A 170 7.03 7.16 16.67
CA GLY A 170 8.32 6.60 16.28
C GLY A 170 8.62 5.22 16.84
N GLY A 171 9.71 4.61 16.35
CA GLY A 171 10.14 3.25 16.71
C GLY A 171 9.33 2.14 16.03
N VAL A 172 9.41 0.91 16.53
CA VAL A 172 8.60 -0.21 16.00
C VAL A 172 7.26 -0.29 16.72
N SER A 173 6.17 -0.08 15.98
CA SER A 173 4.81 -0.24 16.50
C SER A 173 4.53 -1.72 16.76
N CYS A 174 4.31 -2.06 18.04
CA CYS A 174 4.13 -3.44 18.50
C CYS A 174 3.14 -3.51 19.67
N PRO A 175 1.85 -3.21 19.45
CA PRO A 175 0.86 -3.24 20.50
C PRO A 175 0.74 -4.65 21.12
N TYR A 176 0.31 -4.72 22.38
CA TYR A 176 0.09 -6.00 23.07
C TYR A 176 -1.10 -6.77 22.51
N ASN A 177 -2.12 -6.04 22.08
CA ASN A 177 -3.30 -6.57 21.42
C ASN A 177 -3.43 -5.86 20.07
N CYS A 178 -3.51 -6.65 18.99
CA CYS A 178 -3.80 -6.16 17.66
C CYS A 178 -4.96 -7.01 17.12
N SER A 179 -6.09 -6.37 16.85
CA SER A 179 -7.25 -7.05 16.29
C SER A 179 -6.95 -7.50 14.86
N ARG A 180 -7.52 -8.64 14.44
CA ARG A 180 -7.47 -9.10 13.04
C ARG A 180 -8.45 -8.34 12.14
N ARG A 181 -9.26 -7.42 12.70
CA ARG A 181 -10.15 -6.56 11.94
C ARG A 181 -9.33 -5.47 11.26
N LEU A 182 -9.13 -5.61 9.95
CA LEU A 182 -8.43 -4.62 9.12
C LEU A 182 -9.36 -3.43 8.84
N ASP A 183 -8.80 -2.23 8.80
CA ASP A 183 -9.57 -0.99 8.61
C ASP A 183 -8.83 0.08 7.79
N HIS A 184 -7.58 -0.17 7.38
CA HIS A 184 -6.77 0.81 6.67
C HIS A 184 -5.83 0.16 5.65
N GLY A 185 -5.85 0.67 4.41
CA GLY A 185 -4.93 0.27 3.34
C GLY A 185 -3.61 1.06 3.41
N VAL A 186 -2.48 0.36 3.32
CA VAL A 186 -1.14 0.96 3.28
C VAL A 186 -0.27 0.26 2.25
N LEU A 187 0.89 0.83 1.95
CA LEU A 187 1.86 0.23 1.05
C LEU A 187 3.03 -0.36 1.85
N LEU A 188 3.28 -1.65 1.70
CA LEU A 188 4.45 -2.32 2.25
C LEU A 188 5.66 -2.10 1.32
N VAL A 189 6.71 -1.48 1.82
CA VAL A 189 7.87 -1.07 1.01
C VAL A 189 9.19 -1.70 1.44
N GLY A 190 9.23 -2.35 2.60
CA GLY A 190 10.48 -2.91 3.10
C GLY A 190 10.32 -3.65 4.42
N TYR A 191 11.44 -4.11 4.96
CA TYR A 191 11.54 -4.71 6.29
C TYR A 191 12.94 -4.48 6.90
N GLY A 192 13.06 -4.70 8.20
CA GLY A 192 14.34 -4.72 8.90
C GLY A 192 14.36 -5.69 10.09
N ALA A 193 15.56 -6.16 10.42
CA ALA A 193 15.79 -7.19 11.44
C ALA A 193 15.59 -6.72 12.88
N ALA A 194 15.94 -5.45 13.16
CA ALA A 194 15.99 -4.91 14.51
C ALA A 194 15.64 -3.42 14.51
N GLY A 195 14.55 -3.09 15.20
CA GLY A 195 14.18 -1.74 15.57
C GLY A 195 13.59 -1.72 16.97
N TYR A 196 13.92 -0.70 17.75
CA TYR A 196 13.43 -0.58 19.12
C TYR A 196 11.92 -0.36 19.13
N SER A 197 11.20 -1.21 19.87
CA SER A 197 9.78 -1.01 20.15
C SER A 197 9.60 -0.40 21.54
N PRO A 198 9.11 0.86 21.65
CA PRO A 198 8.88 1.50 22.94
C PRO A 198 7.90 0.72 23.83
N ILE A 199 6.88 0.11 23.22
CA ILE A 199 5.86 -0.67 23.96
C ILE A 199 6.43 -1.97 24.51
N ARG A 200 7.37 -2.62 23.81
CA ARG A 200 7.97 -3.90 24.24
C ARG A 200 9.27 -3.76 24.99
N LEU A 201 9.83 -2.55 25.04
CA LEU A 201 11.13 -2.23 25.64
C LEU A 201 12.28 -3.11 25.11
N LYS A 202 12.21 -3.49 23.84
CA LYS A 202 13.24 -4.32 23.17
C LYS A 202 13.23 -4.13 21.67
N GLU A 203 14.31 -4.56 21.03
CA GLU A 203 14.41 -4.64 19.59
C GLU A 203 13.51 -5.74 19.03
N LYS A 204 12.92 -5.44 17.88
CA LYS A 204 12.01 -6.30 17.14
C LYS A 204 12.26 -6.16 15.65
N PRO A 205 12.11 -7.25 14.88
CA PRO A 205 12.01 -7.11 13.44
C PRO A 205 10.76 -6.27 13.11
N TYR A 206 10.81 -5.56 11.99
CA TYR A 206 9.71 -4.72 11.54
C TYR A 206 9.52 -4.70 10.02
N TRP A 207 8.28 -4.48 9.60
CA TRP A 207 7.89 -4.03 8.27
C TRP A 207 8.03 -2.52 8.16
N ILE A 208 8.42 -2.03 6.99
CA ILE A 208 8.40 -0.62 6.62
C ILE A 208 7.17 -0.40 5.75
N ILE A 209 6.29 0.49 6.19
CA ILE A 209 5.09 0.86 5.46
C ILE A 209 5.10 2.35 5.12
N LYS A 210 4.61 2.66 3.91
CA LYS A 210 4.25 4.01 3.49
C LYS A 210 2.76 4.22 3.78
N ASN A 211 2.46 5.28 4.53
CA ASN A 211 1.10 5.70 4.85
C ASN A 211 0.62 6.79 3.87
N SER A 212 -0.66 7.13 3.92
CA SER A 212 -1.32 8.13 3.07
C SER A 212 -1.91 9.30 3.88
N TRP A 213 -1.31 9.65 5.02
CA TRP A 213 -1.79 10.73 5.92
C TRP A 213 -0.89 11.99 5.88
N GLY A 214 -0.05 12.13 4.86
CA GLY A 214 0.90 13.25 4.73
C GLY A 214 2.24 13.00 5.43
N GLU A 215 3.23 13.87 5.14
CA GLU A 215 4.62 13.74 5.63
C GLU A 215 4.77 14.02 7.14
N ASP A 216 3.83 14.77 7.73
CA ASP A 216 3.85 15.10 9.16
C ASP A 216 3.45 13.93 10.07
N ASP A 217 2.88 12.85 9.50
CA ASP A 217 2.45 11.68 10.26
C ASP A 217 3.61 10.68 10.46
N GLY A 218 4.14 10.64 11.70
CA GLY A 218 4.93 9.49 12.17
C GLY A 218 6.22 9.18 11.40
N HIS A 219 6.86 10.16 10.75
CA HIS A 219 8.04 10.07 9.86
C HIS A 219 7.69 9.87 8.38
N GLY A 220 7.87 10.95 7.61
CA GLY A 220 7.84 10.98 6.14
C GLY A 220 8.72 9.95 5.44
#